data_AF-A0A9E3SMS6-F1
#
_entry.id   AF-A0A9E3SMS6-F1
#
_cell.length_a   1.000
_cell.length_b   1.000
_cell.length_c   1.000
_cell.angle_alpha   90.00
_cell.angle_beta   90.00
_cell.angle_gamma   90.00
#
_symmetry.space_group_name_H-M   'P 1'
#
loop_
_entity.id
_entity.type
_entity.pdbx_description
1 polymer ?
#
loop_
_entity_poly.entity_id
_entity_poly.type
_entity_poly.pdbx_seq_one_letter_code
_entity_poly.pdbx_strand_id
1 'polypeptide(L)'
;MMRRIIGDIKGDKVIWAVVILLSIFSLLAVYSSTGTLAYKYQQGNTEYYMLKHFVILFLGLVFMYLTHKIKYVYFSPVFQVALWISIPLLLLTLIFGLNLNEAKRVLPLPFNLTFQT
;
A
#
# COMPACT_ATOMS: atom_id res chain seq x y z
N MET A 1 34.24 -6.51 -1.20
CA MET A 1 33.20 -6.27 -0.15
C MET A 1 31.79 -6.11 -0.71
N MET A 2 31.60 -5.37 -1.84
CA MET A 2 30.29 -5.14 -2.48
C MET A 2 29.51 -6.41 -2.92
N ARG A 3 30.20 -7.53 -3.20
CA ARG A 3 29.56 -8.76 -3.70
C ARG A 3 28.77 -9.57 -2.65
N ARG A 4 29.00 -9.35 -1.35
CA ARG A 4 28.34 -10.13 -0.28
C ARG A 4 26.89 -9.68 -0.05
N ILE A 5 26.65 -8.37 -0.01
CA ILE A 5 25.31 -7.79 0.17
C ILE A 5 24.37 -8.20 -0.98
N ILE A 6 24.91 -8.29 -2.19
CA ILE A 6 24.19 -8.65 -3.42
C ILE A 6 23.86 -10.16 -3.48
N GLY A 7 24.61 -11.00 -2.75
CA GLY A 7 24.37 -12.46 -2.67
C GLY A 7 23.32 -12.85 -1.62
N ASP A 8 23.15 -12.05 -0.58
CA ASP A 8 22.22 -12.32 0.53
C ASP A 8 20.78 -11.83 0.26
N ILE A 9 20.61 -10.96 -0.75
CA ILE A 9 19.30 -10.71 -1.36
C ILE A 9 19.06 -11.87 -2.33
N LYS A 10 18.53 -12.99 -1.80
CA LYS A 10 18.01 -14.13 -2.57
C LYS A 10 16.77 -13.74 -3.40
N GLY A 11 16.84 -12.63 -4.14
CA GLY A 11 15.75 -12.04 -4.90
C GLY A 11 16.24 -11.47 -6.22
N ASP A 12 15.30 -11.27 -7.13
CA ASP A 12 15.61 -10.71 -8.45
C ASP A 12 15.94 -9.21 -8.33
N LYS A 13 17.16 -8.86 -8.72
CA LYS A 13 17.67 -7.48 -8.65
C LYS A 13 16.97 -6.56 -9.64
N VAL A 14 16.49 -7.10 -10.76
CA VAL A 14 15.75 -6.33 -11.76
C VAL A 14 14.41 -5.91 -11.17
N ILE A 15 13.72 -6.81 -10.48
CA ILE A 15 12.44 -6.49 -9.80
C ILE A 15 12.65 -5.40 -8.76
N TRP A 16 13.70 -5.51 -7.93
CA TRP A 16 14.02 -4.45 -6.95
C TRP A 16 14.31 -3.11 -7.61
N ALA A 17 15.06 -3.08 -8.71
CA ALA A 17 15.33 -1.85 -9.45
C ALA A 17 14.04 -1.22 -10.01
N VAL A 18 13.15 -2.03 -10.59
CA VAL A 18 11.86 -1.56 -11.12
C VAL A 18 10.98 -1.01 -10.00
N VAL A 19 10.88 -1.69 -8.86
CA VAL A 19 10.07 -1.25 -7.71
C VAL A 19 10.57 0.09 -7.16
N ILE A 20 11.89 0.27 -7.01
CA ILE A 20 12.49 1.52 -6.53
C ILE A 20 12.21 2.65 -7.52
N LEU A 21 12.40 2.40 -8.82
CA LEU A 21 12.12 3.38 -9.87
C LEU A 21 10.65 3.82 -9.88
N LEU A 22 9.71 2.86 -9.84
CA LEU A 22 8.28 3.15 -9.77
C LEU A 22 7.89 3.88 -8.48
N SER A 23 8.56 3.58 -7.36
CA SER A 23 8.33 4.26 -6.08
C SER A 23 8.73 5.74 -6.14
N ILE A 24 9.87 6.06 -6.78
CA ILE A 24 10.31 7.44 -7.01
C ILE A 24 9.32 8.18 -7.91
N PHE A 25 8.90 7.56 -9.02
CA PHE A 25 7.88 8.14 -9.90
C PHE A 25 6.54 8.35 -9.18
N SER A 26 6.14 7.44 -8.30
CA SER A 26 4.93 7.58 -7.49
C SER A 26 4.99 8.81 -6.57
N LEU A 27 6.11 9.01 -5.87
CA LEU A 27 6.31 10.18 -5.01
C LEU A 27 6.27 11.49 -5.81
N LEU A 28 6.94 11.53 -6.97
CA LEU A 28 6.93 12.68 -7.89
C LEU A 28 5.51 13.00 -8.39
N ALA A 29 4.76 11.98 -8.80
CA ALA A 29 3.39 12.14 -9.29
C ALA A 29 2.45 12.66 -8.20
N VAL A 30 2.58 12.16 -6.96
CA VAL A 30 1.79 12.63 -5.83
C VAL A 30 2.18 14.05 -5.45
N TYR A 31 3.47 14.38 -5.39
CA TYR A 31 3.91 15.75 -5.12
C TYR A 31 3.37 16.74 -6.17
N SER A 32 3.43 16.35 -7.46
CA SER A 32 2.95 17.18 -8.57
C SER A 32 1.42 17.38 -8.56
N SER A 33 0.64 16.34 -8.27
CA SER A 33 -0.84 16.41 -8.29
C SER A 33 -1.44 16.98 -7.00
N THR A 34 -0.74 16.86 -5.87
CA THR A 34 -1.25 17.26 -4.55
C THR A 34 -1.14 18.77 -4.31
N GLY A 35 -0.30 19.50 -5.06
CA GLY A 35 -0.22 20.96 -4.97
C GLY A 35 -1.59 21.65 -5.15
N THR A 36 -2.44 21.12 -6.03
CA THR A 36 -3.79 21.62 -6.30
C THR A 36 -4.80 21.25 -5.19
N LEU A 37 -4.62 20.07 -4.56
CA LEU A 37 -5.51 19.57 -3.50
C LEU A 37 -5.21 20.25 -2.15
N ALA A 38 -3.92 20.45 -1.84
CA ALA A 38 -3.46 21.11 -0.63
C ALA A 38 -3.88 22.60 -0.58
N TYR A 39 -3.84 23.28 -1.72
CA TYR A 39 -4.32 24.66 -1.83
C TYR A 39 -5.83 24.78 -1.58
N LYS A 40 -6.61 23.72 -1.85
CA LYS A 40 -8.08 23.72 -1.79
C LYS A 40 -8.66 23.24 -0.45
N TYR A 41 -7.99 22.34 0.27
CA TYR A 41 -8.57 21.66 1.44
C TYR A 41 -7.76 21.74 2.75
N GLN A 42 -6.48 22.16 2.73
CA GLN A 42 -5.60 22.16 3.91
C GLN A 42 -4.69 23.40 3.98
N GLN A 43 -5.18 24.57 3.54
CA GLN A 43 -4.45 25.86 3.63
C GLN A 43 -3.04 25.85 2.98
N GLY A 44 -2.81 25.04 1.95
CA GLY A 44 -1.53 24.94 1.26
C GLY A 44 -0.54 23.93 1.84
N ASN A 45 -0.94 23.12 2.84
CA ASN A 45 -0.06 22.17 3.51
C ASN A 45 0.13 20.86 2.72
N THR A 46 0.82 20.97 1.58
CA THR A 46 1.14 19.86 0.64
C THR A 46 1.93 18.74 1.32
N GLU A 47 2.70 19.10 2.34
CA GLU A 47 3.54 18.19 3.12
C GLU A 47 2.74 17.09 3.82
N TYR A 48 1.53 17.38 4.30
CA TYR A 48 0.70 16.40 5.01
C TYR A 48 0.33 15.20 4.13
N TYR A 49 -0.14 15.47 2.91
CA TYR A 49 -0.54 14.43 1.96
C TYR A 49 0.68 13.68 1.40
N MET A 50 1.78 14.39 1.15
CA MET A 50 3.04 13.78 0.73
C MET A 50 3.58 12.83 1.80
N LEU A 51 3.59 13.25 3.07
CA LEU A 51 4.06 12.45 4.19
C LEU A 51 3.16 11.23 4.41
N LYS A 52 1.83 11.39 4.32
CA LYS A 52 0.90 10.27 4.38
C LYS A 52 1.17 9.24 3.28
N HIS A 53 1.34 9.69 2.03
CA HIS A 53 1.64 8.80 0.91
C HIS A 53 3.00 8.11 1.10
N PHE A 54 4.01 8.86 1.54
CA PHE A 54 5.34 8.32 1.84
C PHE A 54 5.29 7.22 2.90
N VAL A 55 4.54 7.42 4.00
CA VAL A 55 4.38 6.40 5.05
C VAL A 55 3.71 5.13 4.50
N ILE A 56 2.65 5.26 3.69
CA ILE A 56 1.97 4.12 3.07
C ILE A 56 2.90 3.37 2.11
N LEU A 57 3.62 4.11 1.27
CA LEU A 57 4.58 3.55 0.31
C LEU A 57 5.73 2.83 1.04
N PHE A 58 6.27 3.44 2.09
CA PHE A 58 7.32 2.84 2.92
C PHE A 58 6.82 1.54 3.59
N LEU A 59 5.61 1.56 4.17
CA LEU A 59 5.00 0.38 4.77
C LEU A 59 4.82 -0.74 3.73
N GLY A 60 4.40 -0.40 2.51
CA GLY A 60 4.29 -1.34 1.40
C GLY A 60 5.62 -1.98 1.02
N LEU A 61 6.71 -1.20 0.98
CA LEU A 61 8.07 -1.70 0.72
C LEU A 61 8.56 -2.63 1.84
N VAL A 62 8.27 -2.30 3.11
CA VAL A 62 8.57 -3.17 4.25
C VAL A 62 7.81 -4.49 4.14
N PHE A 63 6.51 -4.46 3.85
CA PHE A 63 5.72 -5.67 3.65
C PHE A 63 6.23 -6.50 2.48
N MET A 64 6.62 -5.88 1.36
CA MET A 64 7.22 -6.57 0.23
C MET A 64 8.51 -7.29 0.64
N TYR A 65 9.40 -6.63 1.37
CA TYR A 65 10.65 -7.23 1.84
C TYR A 65 10.41 -8.42 2.78
N LEU A 66 9.48 -8.28 3.74
CA LEU A 66 9.12 -9.36 4.66
C LEU A 66 8.53 -10.55 3.92
N THR A 67 7.61 -10.29 3.00
CA THR A 67 6.96 -11.30 2.14
C THR A 67 7.98 -12.05 1.29
N HIS A 68 8.97 -11.35 0.72
CA HIS A 68 10.05 -11.95 -0.06
C HIS A 68 10.92 -12.94 0.74
N LYS A 69 10.98 -12.80 2.07
CA LYS A 69 11.73 -13.72 2.95
C LYS A 69 10.93 -14.99 3.29
N ILE A 70 9.61 -15.00 3.10
CA ILE A 70 8.74 -16.11 3.43
C ILE A 70 8.76 -17.14 2.28
N LYS A 71 8.86 -18.43 2.61
CA LYS A 71 8.77 -19.49 1.59
C LYS A 71 7.36 -19.52 0.99
N TYR A 72 7.27 -19.64 -0.33
CA TYR A 72 6.01 -19.63 -1.08
C TYR A 72 4.99 -20.68 -0.61
N VAL A 73 5.46 -21.81 -0.04
CA VAL A 73 4.62 -22.91 0.47
C VAL A 73 3.65 -22.44 1.57
N TYR A 74 4.03 -21.43 2.36
CA TYR A 74 3.18 -20.91 3.43
C TYR A 74 2.05 -20.00 2.91
N PHE A 75 2.12 -19.50 1.68
CA PHE A 75 1.08 -18.63 1.13
C PHE A 75 -0.21 -19.37 0.83
N SER A 76 -0.13 -20.63 0.41
CA SER A 76 -1.31 -21.42 0.04
C SER A 76 -2.34 -21.56 1.19
N PRO A 77 -1.97 -22.07 2.39
CA PRO A 77 -2.93 -22.17 3.49
C PRO A 77 -3.39 -20.81 4.00
N VAL A 78 -2.50 -19.81 4.03
CA VAL A 78 -2.84 -18.44 4.45
C VAL A 78 -3.89 -17.83 3.52
N PHE A 79 -3.77 -18.03 2.21
CA PHE A 79 -4.70 -17.48 1.24
C PHE A 79 -6.07 -18.16 1.31
N GLN A 80 -6.12 -19.47 1.57
CA GLN A 80 -7.38 -20.18 1.79
C GLN A 80 -8.13 -19.63 3.01
N VAL A 81 -7.42 -19.39 4.12
CA VAL A 81 -8.02 -18.77 5.31
C VAL A 81 -8.44 -17.33 5.01
N ALA A 82 -7.62 -16.55 4.32
CA ALA A 82 -7.94 -15.18 3.93
C ALA A 82 -9.19 -15.09 3.04
N LEU A 83 -9.41 -16.05 2.15
CA LEU A 83 -10.64 -16.15 1.34
C LEU A 83 -11.88 -16.40 2.21
N TRP A 84 -11.80 -17.26 3.22
CA TRP A 84 -12.91 -17.43 4.15
C TRP A 84 -13.17 -16.18 4.98
N ILE A 85 -12.12 -15.42 5.32
CA ILE A 85 -12.23 -14.14 6.02
C ILE A 85 -12.79 -13.03 5.11
N SER A 86 -12.59 -13.09 3.79
CA SER A 86 -13.10 -12.04 2.90
C SER A 86 -14.63 -12.03 2.83
N ILE A 87 -15.28 -13.19 2.96
CA ILE A 87 -16.76 -13.32 2.97
C ILE A 87 -17.41 -12.48 4.07
N PRO A 88 -17.09 -12.65 5.38
CA PRO A 88 -17.66 -11.82 6.42
C PRO A 88 -17.21 -10.36 6.30
N LEU A 89 -16.01 -10.11 5.76
CA LEU A 89 -15.51 -8.75 5.57
C LEU A 89 -16.31 -8.00 4.49
N LEU A 90 -16.73 -8.67 3.42
CA LEU A 90 -17.65 -8.14 2.40
C LEU A 90 -19.04 -7.84 2.99
N LEU A 91 -19.57 -8.71 3.84
CA LEU A 91 -20.82 -8.46 4.56
C LEU A 91 -20.70 -7.22 5.45
N LEU A 92 -19.56 -7.07 6.14
CA LEU A 92 -19.29 -5.91 6.98
C LEU A 92 -19.25 -4.62 6.15
N THR A 93 -18.63 -4.63 4.97
CA THR A 93 -18.63 -3.50 4.03
C THR A 93 -20.02 -3.16 3.51
N LEU A 94 -20.89 -4.13 3.28
CA LEU A 94 -22.26 -3.86 2.84
C LEU A 94 -23.06 -3.08 3.92
N ILE A 95 -22.83 -3.38 5.19
CA ILE A 95 -23.52 -2.74 6.32
C ILE A 95 -22.88 -1.40 6.65
N PHE A 96 -21.57 -1.40 6.95
CA PHE A 96 -20.82 -0.29 7.52
C PHE A 96 -19.92 0.47 6.53
N GLY A 97 -19.89 0.07 5.26
CA GLY A 97 -19.10 0.73 4.23
C GLY A 97 -19.60 2.13 3.88
N LEU A 98 -18.66 2.99 3.50
CA LEU A 98 -18.96 4.33 2.99
C LEU A 98 -19.65 4.24 1.63
N ASN A 99 -20.76 4.96 1.45
CA ASN A 99 -21.39 5.13 0.15
C ASN A 99 -20.61 6.18 -0.65
N LEU A 100 -19.73 5.71 -1.54
CA LEU A 100 -18.95 6.56 -2.44
C LEU A 100 -19.36 6.22 -3.88
N ASN A 101 -19.79 7.22 -4.64
CA ASN A 101 -20.28 7.04 -6.01
C ASN A 101 -21.36 5.93 -6.10
N GLU A 102 -22.36 5.99 -5.22
CA GLU A 102 -23.49 5.04 -5.15
C GLU A 102 -23.10 3.58 -4.86
N ALA A 103 -21.88 3.33 -4.36
CA ALA A 103 -21.41 2.00 -4.00
C ALA A 103 -20.75 1.96 -2.63
N LYS A 104 -21.01 0.89 -1.87
CA LYS A 104 -20.29 0.56 -0.64
C LYS A 104 -19.18 -0.45 -0.94
N ARG A 105 -17.94 0.02 -0.98
CA ARG A 105 -16.73 -0.80 -1.26
C ARG A 105 -15.62 -0.60 -0.24
N VAL A 106 -15.73 0.44 0.57
CA VAL A 106 -14.63 0.93 1.40
C VAL A 106 -15.08 1.01 2.85
N LEU A 107 -14.29 0.41 3.72
CA LEU A 107 -14.40 0.54 5.17
C LEU A 107 -13.50 1.68 5.66
N PRO A 108 -14.05 2.64 6.42
CA PRO A 108 -13.24 3.67 7.05
C PRO A 108 -12.47 3.05 8.22
N LEU A 109 -11.16 3.23 8.22
CA LEU A 109 -10.27 2.87 9.33
C LEU A 109 -9.90 4.14 10.12
N PRO A 110 -9.48 4.00 11.40
CA PRO A 110 -8.88 5.11 12.15
C PRO A 110 -7.67 5.69 11.40
N PHE A 111 -7.30 6.94 11.72
CA PHE A 111 -6.18 7.68 11.10
C PHE A 111 -6.37 8.03 9.61
N ASN A 112 -7.62 8.27 9.19
CA ASN A 112 -7.96 8.63 7.80
C ASN A 112 -7.49 7.58 6.79
N LEU A 113 -7.36 6.32 7.21
CA LEU A 113 -7.07 5.20 6.34
C LEU A 113 -8.38 4.59 5.84
N THR A 114 -8.30 3.93 4.70
CA THR A 114 -9.43 3.26 4.08
C THR A 114 -9.01 1.86 3.71
N PHE A 115 -9.84 0.88 4.04
CA PHE A 115 -9.64 -0.50 3.65
C PHE A 115 -10.69 -0.91 2.62
N GLN A 116 -10.25 -1.49 1.51
CA GLN A 116 -11.14 -1.99 0.48
C GLN A 116 -11.17 -3.52 0.57
N THR A 117 -12.38 -4.07 0.69
CA THR A 117 -12.69 -5.49 0.84
C THR A 117 -13.15 -6.07 -0.48
#